data_AF-A0A3B9ASD5-F1
#
_entry.id   AF-A0A3B9ASD5-F1
#
_cell.length_a   1.000
_cell.length_b   1.000
_cell.length_c   1.000
_cell.angle_alpha   90.00
_cell.angle_beta   90.00
_cell.angle_gamma   90.00
#
_symmetry.space_group_name_H-M   'P 1'
#
loop_
_entity.id
_entity.type
_entity.pdbx_description
1 polymer ?
#
loop_
_entity_poly.entity_id
_entity_poly.type
_entity_poly.pdbx_seq_one_letter_code
_entity_poly.pdbx_strand_id
1 'polypeptide(L)'
;MPFNAASKKQRATFGLQHSMLVFRNFYTKQAAKALFGKTSLNENPSLLEHLKRPMSVLSNKQIKQIDKAVILKADDATDLIKNLQVKIIALKGKEDYVPTPPNIETILIEGGHVSPLEKPQEVLNLLRKLTN
;
A
#
# COMPACT_ATOMS: atom_id res chain seq x y z
N MET A 1 0.60 -6.67 0.25
CA MET A 1 -0.08 -7.98 0.33
C MET A 1 -1.54 -7.77 -0.04
N PRO A 2 -1.94 -8.07 -1.27
CA PRO A 2 -3.35 -8.01 -1.66
C PRO A 2 -4.10 -9.24 -1.09
N PHE A 3 -5.34 -9.05 -0.63
CA PHE A 3 -6.27 -10.14 -0.26
C PHE A 3 -6.73 -10.98 -1.46
N ASN A 4 -6.25 -10.67 -2.65
CA ASN A 4 -6.58 -11.37 -3.87
C ASN A 4 -5.33 -11.41 -4.74
N ALA A 5 -5.11 -12.53 -5.42
CA ALA A 5 -4.02 -12.64 -6.39
C ALA A 5 -4.12 -11.55 -7.46
N ALA A 6 -2.97 -11.01 -7.88
CA ALA A 6 -2.95 -10.02 -8.96
C ALA A 6 -3.56 -10.60 -10.24
N SER A 7 -4.58 -9.91 -10.78
CA SER A 7 -5.24 -10.24 -12.04
C SER A 7 -4.26 -10.22 -13.23
N LYS A 8 -4.63 -10.90 -14.33
CA LYS A 8 -3.84 -10.89 -15.57
C LYS A 8 -3.55 -9.46 -16.05
N LYS A 9 -4.52 -8.56 -15.94
CA LYS A 9 -4.38 -7.13 -16.29
C LYS A 9 -3.36 -6.43 -15.40
N GLN A 10 -3.44 -6.61 -14.08
CA GLN A 10 -2.46 -6.02 -13.14
C GLN A 10 -1.05 -6.54 -13.42
N ARG A 11 -0.90 -7.84 -13.66
CA ARG A 11 0.41 -8.44 -14.01
C ARG A 11 1.00 -7.82 -15.28
N ALA A 12 0.19 -7.61 -16.31
CA ALA A 12 0.62 -6.93 -17.53
C ALA A 12 1.04 -5.47 -17.27
N THR A 13 0.24 -4.71 -16.50
CA THR A 13 0.56 -3.33 -16.12
C THR A 13 1.89 -3.24 -15.36
N PHE A 14 2.13 -4.12 -14.40
CA PHE A 14 3.40 -4.15 -13.66
C PHE A 14 4.58 -4.57 -14.54
N GLY A 15 4.38 -5.48 -15.51
CA GLY A 15 5.38 -5.79 -16.52
C GLY A 15 5.81 -4.56 -17.34
N LEU A 16 4.85 -3.71 -17.72
CA LEU A 16 5.11 -2.43 -18.38
C LEU A 16 5.80 -1.43 -17.44
N GLN A 17 5.37 -1.34 -16.18
CA GLN A 17 6.05 -0.48 -15.20
C GLN A 17 7.50 -0.92 -14.95
N HIS A 18 7.77 -2.23 -14.99
CA HIS A 18 9.13 -2.78 -14.87
C HIS A 18 10.04 -2.46 -16.04
N SER A 19 9.52 -2.28 -17.26
CA SER A 19 10.32 -1.80 -18.38
C SER A 19 10.67 -0.31 -18.22
N MET A 20 9.77 0.46 -17.59
CA MET A 20 9.97 1.87 -17.27
C MET A 20 10.96 2.14 -16.13
N LEU A 21 11.51 1.11 -15.47
CA LEU A 21 12.54 1.29 -14.43
C LEU A 21 13.83 1.93 -14.95
N VAL A 22 14.04 1.97 -16.29
CA VAL A 22 15.09 2.80 -16.91
C VAL A 22 14.87 4.29 -16.59
N PHE A 23 13.61 4.72 -16.48
CA PHE A 23 13.21 6.06 -16.04
C PHE A 23 12.85 6.06 -14.56
N ARG A 24 13.87 5.89 -13.70
CA ARG A 24 13.73 5.71 -12.25
C ARG A 24 12.79 6.72 -11.57
N ASN A 25 12.92 8.00 -11.92
CA ASN A 25 12.10 9.07 -11.35
C ASN A 25 10.63 8.94 -11.73
N PHE A 26 10.35 8.51 -12.96
CA PHE A 26 8.99 8.26 -13.42
C PHE A 26 8.39 7.08 -12.66
N TYR A 27 9.12 5.95 -12.57
CA TYR A 27 8.68 4.78 -11.80
C TYR A 27 8.37 5.15 -10.36
N THR A 28 9.25 5.90 -9.71
CA THR A 28 9.08 6.34 -8.32
C THR A 28 7.84 7.22 -8.14
N LYS A 29 7.56 8.12 -9.09
CA LYS A 29 6.31 8.91 -9.08
C LYS A 29 5.07 8.03 -9.20
N GLN A 30 5.12 6.98 -10.02
CA GLN A 30 3.99 6.06 -10.17
C GLN A 30 3.81 5.19 -8.92
N ALA A 31 4.90 4.73 -8.30
CA ALA A 31 4.85 4.03 -7.02
C ALA A 31 4.28 4.93 -5.91
N ALA A 32 4.67 6.20 -5.85
CA ALA A 32 4.13 7.16 -4.90
C ALA A 32 2.60 7.30 -5.03
N LYS A 33 2.08 7.41 -6.26
CA LYS A 33 0.63 7.48 -6.52
C LYS A 33 -0.13 6.21 -6.14
N ALA A 34 0.54 5.06 -6.07
CA ALA A 34 -0.07 3.83 -5.61
C ALA A 34 0.00 3.70 -4.08
N LEU A 35 1.04 4.22 -3.44
CA LEU A 35 1.25 4.12 -2.00
C LEU A 35 0.48 5.19 -1.21
N PHE A 36 0.56 6.45 -1.63
CA PHE A 36 -0.03 7.58 -0.93
C PHE A 36 -1.38 7.96 -1.53
N GLY A 37 -2.25 8.52 -0.70
CA GLY A 37 -3.49 9.14 -1.17
C GLY A 37 -3.18 10.35 -2.05
N LYS A 38 -3.96 10.57 -3.10
CA LYS A 38 -3.90 11.76 -3.94
C LYS A 38 -4.05 13.02 -3.10
N THR A 39 -4.96 13.02 -2.12
CA THR A 39 -5.16 14.17 -1.22
C THR A 39 -3.89 14.45 -0.42
N SER A 40 -3.30 13.41 0.17
CA SER A 40 -2.09 13.54 0.99
C SER A 40 -0.85 13.92 0.16
N LEU A 41 -0.72 13.45 -1.09
CA LEU A 41 0.33 13.90 -2.00
C LEU A 41 0.18 15.36 -2.41
N ASN A 42 -1.05 15.85 -2.58
CA ASN A 42 -1.31 17.25 -2.92
C ASN A 42 -1.05 18.17 -1.72
N GLU A 43 -1.50 17.77 -0.54
CA GLU A 43 -1.30 18.52 0.72
C GLU A 43 0.17 18.51 1.14
N ASN A 44 0.88 17.39 0.90
CA ASN A 44 2.26 17.21 1.31
C ASN A 44 3.11 16.58 0.20
N PRO A 45 3.56 17.37 -0.80
CA PRO A 45 4.41 16.89 -1.88
C PRO A 45 5.75 16.28 -1.42
N SER A 46 6.21 16.60 -0.20
CA SER A 46 7.45 16.03 0.36
C SER A 46 7.38 14.52 0.59
N LEU A 47 6.18 13.93 0.65
CA LEU A 47 5.99 12.48 0.70
C LEU A 47 6.64 11.76 -0.49
N LEU A 48 6.63 12.38 -1.67
CA LEU A 48 7.35 11.86 -2.84
C LEU A 48 8.86 11.85 -2.62
N GLU A 49 9.42 12.90 -2.02
CA GLU A 49 10.86 12.96 -1.71
C GLU A 49 11.25 11.92 -0.67
N HIS A 50 10.40 11.68 0.33
CA HIS A 50 10.59 10.61 1.30
C HIS A 50 10.62 9.23 0.66
N LEU A 51 9.84 8.99 -0.41
CA LEU A 51 9.90 7.74 -1.18
C LEU A 51 11.12 7.67 -2.10
N LYS A 52 11.55 8.80 -2.68
CA LYS A 52 12.71 8.83 -3.59
C LYS A 52 14.00 8.36 -2.94
N ARG A 53 14.23 8.70 -1.67
CA ARG A 53 15.46 8.30 -0.96
C ARG A 53 15.64 6.77 -0.84
N PRO A 54 14.70 5.98 -0.29
CA PRO A 54 14.83 4.53 -0.30
C PRO A 54 14.78 3.97 -1.73
N MET A 55 14.04 4.61 -2.64
CA MET A 55 14.04 4.23 -4.05
C MET A 55 15.33 4.63 -4.79
N SER A 56 16.28 5.38 -4.24
CA SER A 56 17.55 5.66 -4.93
C SER A 56 18.62 4.61 -4.59
N VAL A 57 18.51 3.96 -3.43
CA VAL A 57 19.49 2.96 -2.96
C VAL A 57 19.26 1.56 -3.54
N LEU A 58 18.05 1.25 -4.00
CA LEU A 58 17.73 -0.07 -4.56
C LEU A 58 18.20 -0.19 -6.02
N SER A 59 18.71 -1.35 -6.42
CA SER A 59 18.90 -1.65 -7.84
C SER A 59 17.56 -1.89 -8.56
N ASN A 60 17.54 -1.76 -9.88
CA ASN A 60 16.36 -2.15 -10.70
C ASN A 60 15.98 -3.62 -10.50
N LYS A 61 16.97 -4.50 -10.28
CA LYS A 61 16.74 -5.93 -10.00
C LYS A 61 16.00 -6.12 -8.67
N GLN A 62 16.42 -5.42 -7.62
CA GLN A 62 15.79 -5.50 -6.30
C GLN A 62 14.34 -5.02 -6.33
N ILE A 63 14.04 -3.92 -7.01
CA ILE A 63 12.63 -3.47 -7.13
C ILE A 63 11.78 -4.49 -7.87
N LYS A 64 12.25 -5.01 -9.01
CA LYS A 64 11.52 -6.07 -9.72
C LYS A 64 11.27 -7.29 -8.84
N GLN A 65 12.22 -7.66 -7.99
CA GLN A 65 12.07 -8.76 -7.04
C GLN A 65 11.03 -8.42 -5.96
N ILE A 66 11.09 -7.23 -5.38
CA ILE A 66 10.13 -6.75 -4.39
C ILE A 66 8.72 -6.75 -4.97
N ASP A 67 8.48 -6.09 -6.11
CA ASP A 67 7.14 -6.02 -6.72
C ASP A 67 6.60 -7.41 -7.06
N LYS A 68 7.48 -8.31 -7.54
CA LYS A 68 7.10 -9.69 -7.78
C LYS A 68 6.64 -10.38 -6.51
N ALA A 69 7.38 -10.23 -5.41
CA ALA A 69 7.07 -10.87 -4.14
C ALA A 69 5.82 -10.29 -3.47
N VAL A 70 5.66 -8.96 -3.46
CA VAL A 70 4.64 -8.28 -2.66
C VAL A 70 3.35 -7.96 -3.41
N ILE A 71 3.37 -8.07 -4.74
CA ILE A 71 2.22 -7.73 -5.61
C ILE A 71 1.87 -8.90 -6.55
N LEU A 72 2.82 -9.37 -7.37
CA LEU A 72 2.49 -10.29 -8.47
C LEU A 72 2.33 -11.75 -8.06
N LYS A 73 3.13 -12.18 -7.09
CA LYS A 73 3.16 -13.52 -6.51
C LYS A 73 2.87 -13.48 -5.01
N ALA A 74 2.19 -12.43 -4.55
CA ALA A 74 1.77 -12.39 -3.17
C ALA A 74 0.70 -13.44 -2.94
N ASP A 75 0.90 -14.25 -1.90
CA ASP A 75 -0.10 -15.20 -1.45
C ASP A 75 -1.30 -14.45 -0.83
N ASP A 76 -2.47 -15.05 -0.96
CA ASP A 76 -3.68 -14.53 -0.33
C ASP A 76 -3.63 -14.84 1.18
N ALA A 77 -3.67 -13.78 1.99
CA ALA A 77 -3.65 -13.88 3.45
C ALA A 77 -5.04 -14.08 4.08
N THR A 78 -6.10 -14.23 3.28
CA THR A 78 -7.48 -14.38 3.78
C THR A 78 -7.61 -15.54 4.77
N ASP A 79 -6.96 -16.67 4.50
CA ASP A 79 -7.02 -17.84 5.39
C ASP A 79 -6.34 -17.60 6.75
N LEU A 80 -5.35 -16.68 6.81
CA LEU A 80 -4.66 -16.33 8.06
C LEU A 80 -5.58 -15.55 9.00
N ILE A 81 -6.50 -14.76 8.44
CA ILE A 81 -7.38 -13.89 9.23
C ILE A 81 -8.77 -14.50 9.48
N LYS A 82 -9.20 -15.46 8.64
CA LYS A 82 -10.52 -16.08 8.72
C LYS A 82 -10.79 -16.83 10.03
N ASN A 83 -9.76 -17.41 10.64
CA ASN A 83 -9.88 -18.28 11.82
C ASN A 83 -9.37 -17.65 13.12
N LEU A 84 -9.15 -16.33 13.13
CA LEU A 84 -8.70 -15.63 14.33
C LEU A 84 -9.83 -15.61 15.39
N GLN A 85 -9.51 -16.00 16.63
CA GLN A 85 -10.46 -16.08 17.75
C GLN A 85 -10.47 -14.83 18.65
N VAL A 86 -9.85 -13.75 18.19
CA VAL A 86 -9.74 -12.48 18.93
C VAL A 86 -10.60 -11.42 18.25
N LYS A 87 -10.96 -10.36 19.00
CA LYS A 87 -11.63 -9.20 18.40
C LYS A 87 -10.66 -8.52 17.42
N ILE A 88 -11.09 -8.34 16.17
CA ILE A 88 -10.26 -7.75 15.11
C ILE A 88 -11.01 -6.58 14.50
N ILE A 89 -10.28 -5.49 14.27
CA ILE A 89 -10.74 -4.34 13.50
C ILE A 89 -9.66 -4.06 12.46
N ALA A 90 -10.08 -3.92 11.21
CA ALA A 90 -9.20 -3.51 10.12
C ALA A 90 -9.18 -1.98 10.02
N LEU A 91 -8.02 -1.43 9.69
CA LEU A 91 -7.85 -0.02 9.37
C LEU A 91 -7.44 0.09 7.91
N LYS A 92 -8.12 0.94 7.14
CA LYS A 92 -7.82 1.15 5.72
C LYS A 92 -7.89 2.62 5.34
N GLY A 93 -6.97 3.08 4.49
CA GLY A 93 -7.09 4.39 3.85
C GLY A 93 -8.25 4.45 2.84
N LYS A 94 -8.99 5.56 2.81
CA LYS A 94 -10.08 5.79 1.86
C LYS A 94 -9.61 5.69 0.41
N GLU A 95 -8.39 6.13 0.14
CA GLU A 95 -7.78 6.12 -1.19
C GLU A 95 -6.90 4.88 -1.46
N ASP A 96 -6.82 3.94 -0.50
CA ASP A 96 -6.07 2.69 -0.70
C ASP A 96 -6.71 1.83 -1.80
N TYR A 97 -5.88 1.36 -2.72
CA TYR A 97 -6.24 0.51 -3.86
C TYR A 97 -6.45 -0.97 -3.48
N VAL A 98 -5.96 -1.40 -2.32
CA VAL A 98 -6.15 -2.78 -1.83
C VAL A 98 -7.57 -2.93 -1.29
N PRO A 99 -8.30 -4.02 -1.61
CA PRO A 99 -9.65 -4.23 -1.09
C PRO A 99 -9.67 -4.37 0.44
N THR A 100 -10.83 -4.13 1.04
CA THR A 100 -11.06 -4.41 2.47
C THR A 100 -10.96 -5.91 2.73
N PRO A 101 -10.37 -6.33 3.86
CA PRO A 101 -10.37 -7.73 4.25
C PRO A 101 -11.81 -8.25 4.38
N PRO A 102 -12.11 -9.47 3.89
CA PRO A 102 -13.45 -10.03 4.02
C PRO A 102 -13.76 -10.37 5.48
N ASN A 103 -15.01 -10.17 5.89
CA ASN A 103 -15.55 -10.53 7.22
C ASN A 103 -14.87 -9.84 8.42
N ILE A 104 -14.20 -8.70 8.22
CA ILE A 104 -13.62 -7.90 9.30
C ILE A 104 -14.21 -6.49 9.26
N GLU A 105 -14.69 -6.01 10.40
CA GLU A 105 -15.11 -4.61 10.56
C GLU A 105 -13.94 -3.69 10.18
N THR A 106 -14.16 -2.82 9.19
CA THR A 106 -13.10 -1.96 8.66
C THR A 106 -13.42 -0.50 8.95
N ILE A 107 -12.51 0.17 9.66
CA ILE A 107 -12.52 1.60 9.89
C ILE A 107 -11.74 2.29 8.77
N LEU A 108 -12.36 3.29 8.15
CA LEU A 108 -11.76 4.08 7.09
C LEU A 108 -11.17 5.37 7.64
N ILE A 109 -9.93 5.66 7.27
CA ILE A 109 -9.23 6.93 7.55
C ILE A 109 -8.82 7.62 6.26
N GLU A 110 -8.55 8.93 6.33
CA GLU A 110 -7.99 9.65 5.18
C GLU A 110 -6.61 9.10 4.79
N GLY A 111 -6.27 9.22 3.50
CA GLY A 111 -4.99 8.73 2.95
C GLY A 111 -5.11 7.45 2.12
N GLY A 112 -3.97 7.00 1.62
CA GLY A 112 -3.83 5.87 0.70
C GLY A 112 -3.44 4.57 1.39
N HIS A 113 -2.60 3.78 0.71
CA HIS A 113 -2.14 2.48 1.17
C HIS A 113 -1.29 2.55 2.44
N VAL A 114 -0.55 3.65 2.60
CA VAL A 114 0.25 3.92 3.80
C VAL A 114 -0.41 4.96 4.71
N SER A 115 -1.76 4.97 4.75
CA SER A 115 -2.53 5.93 5.54
C SER A 115 -2.14 6.04 7.02
N PRO A 116 -1.65 4.99 7.72
CA PRO A 116 -1.14 5.17 9.08
C PRO A 116 0.06 6.11 9.18
N LEU A 117 0.88 6.19 8.13
CA LEU A 117 2.00 7.13 8.03
C LEU A 117 1.55 8.52 7.56
N GLU A 118 0.49 8.59 6.75
CA GLU A 118 -0.05 9.86 6.23
C GLU A 118 -0.84 10.63 7.29
N LYS A 119 -1.62 9.92 8.14
CA LYS A 119 -2.49 10.50 9.17
C LYS A 119 -2.24 9.86 10.55
N PRO A 120 -1.00 9.95 11.10
CA PRO A 120 -0.64 9.26 12.34
C PRO A 120 -1.49 9.69 13.55
N GLN A 121 -1.93 10.95 13.59
CA GLN A 121 -2.77 11.45 14.68
C GLN A 121 -4.18 10.85 14.66
N GLU A 122 -4.77 10.62 13.48
CA GLU A 122 -6.06 9.95 13.35
C GLU A 122 -5.96 8.50 13.85
N VAL A 123 -4.87 7.80 13.49
CA VAL A 123 -4.61 6.43 13.98
C VAL A 123 -4.44 6.39 15.50
N LEU A 124 -3.65 7.30 16.08
CA LEU A 124 -3.47 7.36 17.54
C LEU A 124 -4.79 7.63 18.26
N ASN A 125 -5.63 8.53 17.73
CA ASN A 125 -6.94 8.80 18.30
C ASN A 125 -7.87 7.60 18.19
N LEU A 126 -7.81 6.85 17.09
CA LEU A 126 -8.55 5.61 16.94
C LEU A 126 -8.11 4.56 17.95
N LEU A 127 -6.80 4.32 18.09
CA LEU A 127 -6.27 3.35 19.05
C LEU A 127 -6.74 3.66 20.47
N ARG A 128 -6.68 4.94 20.89
CA ARG A 128 -7.18 5.38 22.20
C ARG A 128 -8.67 5.08 22.42
N LYS A 129 -9.50 5.20 21.38
CA LYS A 129 -10.94 4.87 21.47
C LYS A 129 -11.21 3.37 21.56
N LEU A 130 -10.29 2.54 21.06
CA LEU A 130 -10.45 1.08 21.05
C LEU A 130 -9.93 0.43 22.34
N THR A 131 -9.04 1.11 23.07
CA THR A 131 -8.46 0.64 24.34
C THR A 131 -9.17 1.16 25.59
N ASN A 132 -10.00 2.20 25.45
CA ASN A 132 -10.85 2.75 26.51
C ASN A 132 -12.25 2.14 26.45
#